data_AF-A0A353XS82-F1
#
_entry.id   AF-A0A353XS82-F1
#
_cell.length_a   1.000
_cell.length_b   1.000
_cell.length_c   1.000
_cell.angle_alpha   90.00
_cell.angle_beta   90.00
_cell.angle_gamma   90.00
#
_symmetry.space_group_name_H-M   'P 1'
#
loop_
_entity.id
_entity.type
_entity.pdbx_description
1 polymer ?
#
loop_
_entity_poly.entity_id
_entity_poly.type
_entity_poly.pdbx_seq_one_letter_code
_entity_poly.pdbx_strand_id
1 'polypeptide(L)'
;MRVMSLSFSHAHSEGSGTTEVVAVLIAITNNSARVLTVDGGKLLPNGPLMPLHRSLQAGVRQWVEEQTQQPLGYIEQLYTFVDTNRRNKEGHALVYVSYMGLVQEAVSQAGITTSSQSAPVAAVAQSPTTVEGQSSARWRDWYTYFPWENHLQDQTNSSQIIEKLKQWAYAADSSVERTKRLQRIYLCWGGDWEEDSDFRQVITSEEGRSSSAKEMFSQWVAEHALLRYEMLYEAGLIPESPFYNAIRLPKNWQQVTGEPMYYDHRRVIATAISRLRAKIEYRPLIFGLMPEEFTLLQLQQSVEALSGVPLHKQNFRR
;
A
#
# COMPACT_ATOMS: atom_id res chain seq x y z
N MET A 1 11.25 -25.38 17.25
CA MET A 1 10.55 -24.18 16.73
C MET A 1 10.10 -24.53 15.32
N ARG A 2 8.80 -24.78 15.09
CA ARG A 2 8.28 -25.20 13.78
C ARG A 2 8.39 -24.01 12.82
N VAL A 3 9.23 -24.14 11.79
CA VAL A 3 9.20 -23.27 10.61
C VAL A 3 7.87 -23.54 9.92
N MET A 4 6.91 -22.61 10.02
CA MET A 4 5.72 -22.67 9.17
C MET A 4 6.19 -22.37 7.75
N SER A 5 6.38 -23.44 6.98
CA SER A 5 6.34 -23.38 5.52
C SER A 5 4.95 -22.87 5.16
N LEU A 6 4.84 -21.60 4.76
CA LEU A 6 3.69 -21.18 3.97
C LEU A 6 3.69 -22.12 2.77
N SER A 7 2.65 -22.95 2.67
CA SER A 7 2.49 -23.85 1.54
C SER A 7 2.42 -22.98 0.29
N PHE A 8 3.55 -22.87 -0.40
CA PHE A 8 3.57 -22.52 -1.79
C PHE A 8 2.51 -23.38 -2.48
N SER A 9 1.70 -22.76 -3.33
CA SER A 9 0.95 -23.47 -4.35
C SER A 9 1.84 -24.58 -4.91
N HIS A 10 1.33 -25.81 -4.94
CA HIS A 10 2.06 -27.06 -5.18
C HIS A 10 2.68 -27.21 -6.59
N ALA A 11 3.02 -26.11 -7.25
CA ALA A 11 3.74 -26.07 -8.51
C ALA A 11 4.97 -25.17 -8.33
N HIS A 12 6.11 -25.61 -8.85
CA HIS A 12 7.37 -24.86 -8.97
C HIS A 12 8.37 -24.96 -7.79
N SER A 13 8.62 -26.19 -7.34
CA SER A 13 9.82 -26.54 -6.55
C SER A 13 11.16 -26.40 -7.32
N GLU A 14 11.13 -26.16 -8.63
CA GLU A 14 12.33 -26.20 -9.50
C GLU A 14 12.87 -24.84 -9.98
N GLY A 15 12.20 -23.73 -9.68
CA GLY A 15 12.70 -22.40 -10.02
C GLY A 15 13.67 -21.86 -8.97
N SER A 16 14.98 -21.89 -9.23
CA SER A 16 15.99 -21.14 -8.44
C SER A 16 15.97 -19.65 -8.80
N GLY A 17 14.81 -19.00 -8.72
CA GLY A 17 14.73 -17.56 -8.89
C GLY A 17 15.42 -16.86 -7.73
N THR A 18 16.56 -16.20 -7.96
CA THR A 18 17.23 -15.33 -6.97
C THR A 18 16.44 -14.05 -6.71
N THR A 19 15.51 -13.73 -7.60
CA THR A 19 14.75 -12.47 -7.63
C THR A 19 13.26 -12.75 -7.67
N GLU A 20 12.47 -12.02 -6.88
CA GLU A 20 11.00 -12.01 -6.97
C GLU A 20 10.48 -10.75 -7.64
N VAL A 21 9.24 -10.80 -8.11
CA VAL A 21 8.45 -9.63 -8.53
C VAL A 21 7.22 -9.49 -7.65
N VAL A 22 6.85 -8.24 -7.35
CA VAL A 22 5.68 -7.90 -6.52
C VAL A 22 4.87 -6.82 -7.25
N ALA A 23 3.54 -6.93 -7.27
CA ALA A 23 2.67 -5.97 -7.92
C ALA A 23 1.74 -5.25 -6.94
N VAL A 24 1.68 -3.93 -7.01
CA VAL A 24 0.63 -3.11 -6.39
C VAL A 24 -0.32 -2.69 -7.49
N LEU A 25 -1.49 -3.34 -7.60
CA LEU A 25 -2.53 -2.90 -8.52
C LEU A 25 -3.49 -1.99 -7.78
N ILE A 26 -3.67 -0.79 -8.31
CA ILE A 26 -4.55 0.25 -7.75
C ILE A 26 -5.73 0.43 -8.68
N ALA A 27 -6.92 0.44 -8.09
CA ALA A 27 -8.18 0.76 -8.75
C ALA A 27 -8.97 1.77 -7.92
N ILE A 28 -9.91 2.46 -8.55
CA ILE A 28 -10.92 3.26 -7.85
C ILE A 28 -12.28 2.64 -8.13
N THR A 29 -13.02 2.32 -7.08
CA THR A 29 -14.36 1.75 -7.22
C THR A 29 -15.23 2.25 -6.09
N ASN A 30 -16.41 2.76 -6.44
CA ASN A 30 -17.34 3.41 -5.52
C ASN A 30 -16.67 4.50 -4.67
N ASN A 31 -15.84 5.35 -5.30
CA ASN A 31 -15.09 6.43 -4.66
C ASN A 31 -14.14 5.97 -3.54
N SER A 32 -13.73 4.70 -3.53
CA SER A 32 -12.72 4.15 -2.64
C SER A 32 -11.50 3.75 -3.46
N ALA A 33 -10.32 4.15 -2.99
CA ALA A 33 -9.05 3.74 -3.55
C ALA A 33 -8.69 2.35 -3.00
N ARG A 34 -8.50 1.41 -3.92
CA ARG A 34 -8.37 -0.01 -3.59
C ARG A 34 -7.07 -0.58 -4.11
N VAL A 35 -6.57 -1.58 -3.39
CA VAL A 35 -5.43 -2.40 -3.79
C VAL A 35 -5.87 -3.85 -3.94
N LEU A 36 -5.42 -4.50 -5.02
CA LEU A 36 -5.65 -5.92 -5.24
C LEU A 36 -4.70 -6.72 -4.36
N THR A 37 -5.25 -7.66 -3.61
CA THR A 37 -4.50 -8.46 -2.63
C THR A 37 -4.84 -9.93 -2.77
N VAL A 38 -3.95 -10.80 -2.31
CA VAL A 38 -4.10 -12.27 -2.28
C VAL A 38 -3.90 -12.79 -0.86
N ASP A 39 -4.04 -14.09 -0.65
CA ASP A 39 -3.91 -14.74 0.68
C ASP A 39 -4.79 -14.06 1.74
N GLY A 40 -6.02 -13.78 1.32
CA GLY A 40 -6.99 -13.15 2.16
C GLY A 40 -6.63 -11.73 2.64
N GLY A 41 -5.96 -10.94 1.79
CA GLY A 41 -5.62 -9.56 2.10
C GLY A 41 -4.29 -9.39 2.82
N LYS A 42 -3.49 -10.45 2.94
CA LYS A 42 -2.21 -10.40 3.66
C LYS A 42 -1.00 -10.28 2.74
N LEU A 43 -1.19 -10.50 1.44
CA LEU A 43 -0.15 -10.40 0.42
C LEU A 43 -0.61 -9.55 -0.77
N LEU A 44 0.37 -9.03 -1.49
CA LEU A 44 0.23 -8.47 -2.82
C LEU A 44 0.51 -9.61 -3.80
N PRO A 45 -0.03 -9.58 -5.04
CA PRO A 45 0.37 -10.54 -6.06
C PRO A 45 1.89 -10.54 -6.24
N ASN A 46 2.52 -11.69 -6.05
CA ASN A 46 3.97 -11.82 -6.06
C ASN A 46 4.43 -13.22 -6.46
N GLY A 47 5.68 -13.33 -6.93
CA GLY A 47 6.27 -14.64 -7.20
C GLY A 47 7.69 -14.54 -7.74
N PRO A 48 8.39 -15.69 -7.85
CA PRO A 48 9.75 -15.75 -8.37
C PRO A 48 9.81 -15.35 -9.84
N LEU A 49 10.90 -14.69 -10.24
CA LEU A 49 11.22 -14.52 -11.65
C LEU A 49 11.68 -15.87 -12.21
N MET A 50 10.91 -16.42 -13.15
CA MET A 50 11.20 -17.70 -13.79
C MET A 50 12.01 -17.48 -15.08
N PRO A 51 12.88 -18.43 -15.48
CA PRO A 51 13.65 -18.34 -16.73
C PRO A 51 12.79 -18.17 -17.99
N LEU A 52 11.54 -18.61 -17.95
CA LEU A 52 10.60 -18.47 -19.06
C LEU A 52 10.10 -17.02 -19.24
N HIS A 53 10.19 -16.18 -18.21
CA HIS A 53 9.78 -14.78 -18.30
C HIS A 53 10.80 -14.00 -19.14
N ARG A 54 10.39 -13.56 -20.33
CA ARG A 54 11.24 -12.80 -21.26
C ARG A 54 11.66 -11.42 -20.72
N SER A 55 11.05 -10.96 -19.63
CA SER A 55 11.41 -9.74 -18.90
C SER A 55 10.80 -9.76 -17.49
N LEU A 56 11.29 -8.89 -16.59
CA LEU A 56 10.65 -8.65 -15.28
C LEU A 56 9.18 -8.26 -15.44
N GLN A 57 8.90 -7.43 -16.45
CA GLN A 57 7.55 -6.99 -16.80
C GLN A 57 6.64 -8.16 -17.19
N ALA A 58 7.15 -9.13 -17.97
CA ALA A 58 6.40 -10.33 -18.34
C ALA A 58 6.11 -11.20 -17.11
N GLY A 59 7.09 -11.35 -16.20
CA GLY A 59 6.91 -12.11 -14.98
C GLY A 59 5.84 -11.53 -14.06
N VAL A 60 5.84 -10.21 -13.84
CA VAL A 60 4.80 -9.59 -13.00
C VAL A 60 3.41 -9.70 -13.65
N ARG A 61 3.32 -9.61 -14.98
CA ARG A 61 2.05 -9.81 -15.69
C ARG A 61 1.49 -11.21 -15.49
N GLN A 62 2.34 -12.22 -15.71
CA GLN A 62 1.97 -13.62 -15.54
C GLN A 62 1.48 -13.91 -14.12
N TRP A 63 2.24 -13.49 -13.08
CA TRP A 63 1.86 -13.78 -11.69
C TRP A 63 0.54 -13.14 -11.27
N VAL A 64 0.29 -11.90 -11.70
CA VAL A 64 -0.98 -11.24 -11.38
C VAL A 64 -2.13 -11.91 -12.12
N GLU A 65 -1.97 -12.24 -13.40
CA GLU A 65 -3.01 -12.92 -14.18
C GLU A 65 -3.34 -14.29 -13.56
N GLU A 66 -2.32 -15.10 -13.24
CA GLU A 66 -2.49 -16.40 -12.60
C GLU A 66 -3.15 -16.31 -11.22
N GLN A 67 -2.70 -15.39 -10.35
CA GLN A 67 -3.17 -15.32 -8.97
C GLN A 67 -4.50 -14.58 -8.80
N THR A 68 -4.86 -13.71 -9.75
CA THR A 68 -5.99 -12.79 -9.56
C THR A 68 -6.99 -12.78 -10.70
N GLN A 69 -6.63 -13.30 -11.88
CA GLN A 69 -7.40 -13.19 -13.12
C GLN A 69 -7.64 -11.74 -13.58
N GLN A 70 -7.00 -10.75 -12.95
CA GLN A 70 -7.09 -9.35 -13.33
C GLN A 70 -6.10 -9.08 -14.48
N PRO A 71 -6.57 -8.60 -15.64
CA PRO A 71 -5.67 -8.18 -16.71
C PRO A 71 -4.89 -6.93 -16.28
N LEU A 72 -3.58 -6.89 -16.53
CA LEU A 72 -2.80 -5.67 -16.35
C LEU A 72 -2.85 -4.80 -17.59
N GLY A 73 -3.31 -3.56 -17.42
CA GLY A 73 -3.13 -2.50 -18.40
C GLY A 73 -1.77 -1.82 -18.25
N TYR A 74 -1.80 -0.55 -17.86
CA TYR A 74 -0.63 0.26 -17.56
C TYR A 74 0.11 -0.32 -16.36
N ILE A 75 1.43 -0.46 -16.49
CA ILE A 75 2.33 -0.79 -15.38
C ILE A 75 3.59 0.01 -15.47
N GLU A 76 4.14 0.32 -14.30
CA GLU A 76 5.44 0.93 -14.15
C GLU A 76 6.22 0.24 -13.05
N GLN A 77 7.55 0.21 -13.20
CA GLN A 77 8.42 -0.23 -12.14
C GLN A 77 8.44 0.82 -11.03
N LEU A 78 8.31 0.39 -9.78
CA LEU A 78 8.40 1.25 -8.60
C LEU A 78 9.83 1.29 -8.08
N TYR A 79 10.27 0.23 -7.39
CA TYR A 79 11.57 0.19 -6.73
C TYR A 79 12.12 -1.23 -6.69
N THR A 80 13.39 -1.36 -6.33
CA THR A 80 14.03 -2.66 -6.04
C THR A 80 14.32 -2.72 -4.56
N PHE A 81 13.86 -3.77 -3.91
CA PHE A 81 13.95 -3.95 -2.48
C PHE A 81 14.81 -5.16 -2.14
N VAL A 82 15.35 -5.13 -0.93
CA VAL A 82 16.05 -6.26 -0.33
C VAL A 82 15.33 -6.61 0.96
N ASP A 83 14.87 -7.85 1.04
CA ASP A 83 14.29 -8.42 2.25
C ASP A 83 15.39 -9.18 3.02
N THR A 84 15.85 -8.58 4.11
CA THR A 84 16.90 -9.13 4.97
C THR A 84 16.35 -10.08 6.04
N ASN A 85 15.05 -10.36 6.05
CA ASN A 85 14.42 -11.39 6.88
C ASN A 85 14.19 -12.70 6.09
N ARG A 86 13.95 -12.60 4.78
CA ARG A 86 13.89 -13.75 3.87
C ARG A 86 15.25 -14.16 3.34
N ARG A 87 15.42 -15.46 3.07
CA ARG A 87 16.64 -16.03 2.48
C ARG A 87 16.30 -16.93 1.29
N ASN A 88 17.11 -16.87 0.25
CA ASN A 88 17.03 -17.80 -0.86
C ASN A 88 17.65 -19.17 -0.49
N LYS A 89 17.64 -20.13 -1.42
CA LYS A 89 18.21 -21.48 -1.22
C LYS A 89 19.72 -21.47 -0.87
N GLU A 90 20.43 -20.41 -1.23
CA GLU A 90 21.87 -20.22 -0.96
C GLU A 90 22.13 -19.47 0.36
N GLY A 91 21.09 -19.03 1.07
CA GLY A 91 21.24 -18.26 2.31
C GLY A 91 21.53 -16.77 2.10
N HIS A 92 21.37 -16.25 0.89
CA HIS A 92 21.44 -14.82 0.60
C HIS A 92 20.11 -14.12 0.86
N ALA A 93 20.16 -12.82 1.20
CA ALA A 93 18.95 -12.00 1.30
C ALA A 93 18.19 -11.97 -0.04
N LEU A 94 16.86 -11.92 0.04
CA LEU A 94 16.03 -11.95 -1.15
C LEU A 94 15.94 -10.55 -1.77
N VAL A 95 16.27 -10.43 -3.06
CA VAL A 95 16.05 -9.21 -3.83
C VAL A 95 14.73 -9.33 -4.57
N TYR A 96 13.93 -8.27 -4.60
CA TYR A 96 12.69 -8.29 -5.37
C TYR A 96 12.39 -6.93 -6.01
N VAL A 97 11.74 -6.96 -7.17
CA VAL A 97 11.39 -5.77 -7.95
C VAL A 97 9.89 -5.54 -7.86
N SER A 98 9.49 -4.34 -7.45
CA SER A 98 8.08 -3.98 -7.35
C SER A 98 7.60 -3.20 -8.57
N TYR A 99 6.32 -3.40 -8.89
CA TYR A 99 5.60 -2.71 -9.95
C TYR A 99 4.32 -2.10 -9.41
N MET A 100 3.92 -0.97 -9.98
CA MET A 100 2.60 -0.38 -9.79
C MET A 100 1.80 -0.54 -11.08
N GLY A 101 0.58 -1.06 -10.97
CA GLY A 101 -0.39 -1.10 -12.04
C GLY A 101 -1.59 -0.21 -11.72
N LEU A 102 -2.05 0.55 -12.71
CA LEU A 102 -3.31 1.29 -12.62
C LEU A 102 -4.33 0.58 -13.50
N VAL A 103 -5.43 0.12 -12.89
CA VAL A 103 -6.43 -0.70 -13.57
C VAL A 103 -7.85 -0.28 -13.18
N GLN A 104 -8.80 -0.58 -14.05
CA GLN A 104 -10.20 -0.62 -13.68
C GLN A 104 -10.50 -1.98 -13.02
N GLU A 105 -11.20 -1.96 -11.89
CA GLU A 105 -11.66 -3.17 -11.21
C GLU A 105 -12.60 -3.92 -12.17
N ALA A 106 -12.20 -5.12 -12.59
CA ALA A 106 -13.05 -5.93 -13.46
C ALA A 106 -14.33 -6.31 -12.70
N VAL A 107 -15.50 -5.95 -13.25
CA VAL A 107 -16.78 -6.35 -12.68
C VAL A 107 -16.83 -7.87 -12.70
N SER A 108 -16.77 -8.49 -11.52
CA SER A 108 -16.91 -9.94 -11.41
C SER A 108 -18.26 -10.34 -11.99
N GLN A 109 -18.28 -11.08 -13.11
CA GLN A 109 -19.49 -11.69 -13.67
C GLN A 109 -20.01 -12.86 -12.81
N ALA A 110 -19.88 -12.79 -11.49
CA ALA A 110 -20.41 -13.76 -10.55
C ALA A 110 -21.81 -13.28 -10.09
N GLY A 111 -22.83 -13.43 -10.95
CA GLY A 111 -24.18 -13.02 -10.56
C GLY A 111 -25.29 -13.08 -11.61
N ILE A 112 -25.10 -13.66 -12.80
CA ILE A 112 -26.20 -13.93 -13.74
C ILE A 112 -26.40 -15.43 -13.84
N THR A 113 -27.03 -16.03 -12.82
CA THR A 113 -27.76 -17.29 -13.01
C THR A 113 -29.11 -16.94 -13.62
N THR A 114 -29.19 -16.89 -14.95
CA THR A 114 -30.46 -17.05 -15.65
C THR A 114 -30.95 -18.46 -15.41
N SER A 115 -31.99 -18.60 -14.60
CA SER A 115 -32.75 -19.82 -14.45
C SER A 115 -33.57 -20.06 -15.72
N SER A 116 -33.08 -20.94 -16.60
CA SER A 116 -33.95 -21.62 -17.56
C SER A 116 -33.84 -23.12 -17.34
N GLN A 117 -34.96 -23.68 -16.88
CA GLN A 117 -35.17 -25.12 -16.70
C GLN A 117 -35.06 -25.85 -18.03
N SER A 118 -34.27 -26.92 -18.09
CA SER A 118 -34.67 -28.21 -18.67
C SER A 118 -33.57 -29.26 -18.47
N ALA A 119 -33.90 -30.30 -17.71
CA ALA A 119 -33.28 -31.63 -17.78
C ALA A 119 -34.33 -32.58 -18.41
N PRO A 120 -34.00 -33.83 -18.84
CA PRO A 120 -32.75 -34.58 -18.63
C PRO A 120 -32.22 -35.33 -19.89
N VAL A 121 -31.07 -36.00 -19.78
CA VAL A 121 -30.85 -37.46 -19.97
C VAL A 121 -29.34 -37.76 -20.14
N ALA A 122 -28.92 -38.85 -19.52
CA ALA A 122 -27.58 -39.38 -19.29
C ALA A 122 -26.61 -39.46 -20.49
N ALA A 123 -25.34 -39.14 -20.23
CA ALA A 123 -24.18 -39.81 -20.84
C ALA A 123 -22.98 -39.73 -19.87
N VAL A 124 -22.49 -40.90 -19.50
CA VAL A 124 -21.30 -41.12 -18.68
C VAL A 124 -20.06 -40.82 -19.52
N ALA A 125 -19.33 -39.75 -19.21
CA ALA A 125 -17.96 -39.55 -19.66
C ALA A 125 -17.19 -38.76 -18.59
N GLN A 126 -16.03 -39.29 -18.23
CA GLN A 126 -15.17 -38.87 -17.14
C GLN A 126 -14.74 -37.41 -17.31
N SER A 127 -15.10 -36.56 -16.35
CA SER A 127 -14.57 -35.20 -16.24
C SER A 127 -13.13 -35.25 -15.72
N PRO A 128 -12.18 -34.50 -16.30
CA PRO A 128 -10.92 -34.25 -15.62
C PRO A 128 -11.23 -33.40 -14.39
N THR A 129 -10.67 -33.79 -13.25
CA THR A 129 -10.80 -33.10 -11.97
C THR A 129 -10.15 -31.71 -12.09
N THR A 130 -10.92 -30.71 -12.51
CA THR A 130 -10.55 -29.30 -12.37
C THR A 130 -10.52 -29.00 -10.87
N VAL A 131 -9.32 -28.84 -10.32
CA VAL A 131 -9.16 -28.26 -8.99
C VAL A 131 -9.54 -26.79 -9.14
N GLU A 132 -10.77 -26.45 -8.77
CA GLU A 132 -11.21 -25.07 -8.59
C GLU A 132 -10.37 -24.42 -7.49
N GLY A 133 -9.24 -23.81 -7.88
CA GLY A 133 -8.55 -22.85 -7.06
C GLY A 133 -9.43 -21.61 -6.97
N GLN A 134 -10.30 -21.53 -5.96
CA GLN A 134 -10.98 -20.28 -5.63
C GLN A 134 -9.91 -19.20 -5.47
N SER A 135 -9.87 -18.26 -6.42
CA SER A 135 -8.95 -17.13 -6.37
C SER A 135 -9.15 -16.42 -5.03
N SER A 136 -8.13 -16.47 -4.17
CA SER A 136 -8.15 -15.74 -2.88
C SER A 136 -7.99 -14.22 -3.07
N ALA A 137 -7.96 -13.77 -4.33
CA ALA A 137 -7.77 -12.39 -4.69
C ALA A 137 -8.98 -11.55 -4.29
N ARG A 138 -8.71 -10.39 -3.69
CA ARG A 138 -9.73 -9.44 -3.26
C ARG A 138 -9.23 -8.01 -3.43
N TRP A 139 -10.13 -7.14 -3.89
CA TRP A 139 -9.95 -5.70 -3.80
C TRP A 139 -10.21 -5.25 -2.37
N ARG A 140 -9.26 -4.51 -1.78
CA ARG A 140 -9.42 -3.93 -0.44
C ARG A 140 -9.17 -2.45 -0.48
N ASP A 141 -9.94 -1.71 0.33
CA ASP A 141 -9.65 -0.32 0.60
C ASP A 141 -8.24 -0.21 1.20
N TRP A 142 -7.37 0.57 0.56
CA TRP A 142 -5.98 0.69 0.98
C TRP A 142 -5.83 1.38 2.36
N TYR A 143 -6.84 2.14 2.82
CA TYR A 143 -6.86 2.77 4.14
C TYR A 143 -7.11 1.75 5.26
N THR A 144 -7.50 0.51 4.91
CA THR A 144 -7.43 -0.63 5.83
C THR A 144 -6.00 -0.85 6.35
N TYR A 145 -4.99 -0.59 5.51
CA TYR A 145 -3.57 -0.76 5.85
C TYR A 145 -2.91 0.55 6.29
N PHE A 146 -3.48 1.70 5.92
CA PHE A 146 -2.94 3.04 6.20
C PHE A 146 -4.04 3.98 6.71
N PRO A 147 -4.69 3.68 7.85
CA PRO A 147 -5.86 4.45 8.27
C PRO A 147 -5.55 5.92 8.58
N TRP A 148 -4.31 6.25 8.97
CA TRP A 148 -3.86 7.62 9.21
C TRP A 148 -3.67 8.45 7.93
N GLU A 149 -3.66 7.82 6.74
CA GLU A 149 -3.54 8.54 5.46
C GLU A 149 -4.89 9.07 4.96
N ASN A 150 -6.00 8.73 5.62
CA ASN A 150 -7.34 9.14 5.26
C ASN A 150 -7.80 10.36 6.07
N HIS A 151 -7.56 11.56 5.56
CA HIS A 151 -8.01 12.82 6.15
C HIS A 151 -9.41 13.24 5.67
N LEU A 152 -10.12 12.38 4.93
CA LEU A 152 -11.54 12.58 4.60
C LEU A 152 -12.46 12.18 5.76
N GLN A 153 -11.95 11.39 6.71
CA GLN A 153 -12.62 10.99 7.94
C GLN A 153 -11.99 11.71 9.14
N ASP A 154 -12.44 11.38 10.36
CA ASP A 154 -11.86 11.96 11.56
C ASP A 154 -10.35 11.62 11.69
N GLN A 155 -9.58 12.55 12.27
CA GLN A 155 -8.12 12.45 12.39
C GLN A 155 -7.68 11.81 13.72
N THR A 156 -8.57 11.05 14.37
CA THR A 156 -8.34 10.48 15.71
C THR A 156 -7.10 9.59 15.74
N ASN A 157 -6.86 8.84 14.65
CA ASN A 157 -5.69 7.99 14.52
C ASN A 157 -4.39 8.82 14.40
N SER A 158 -4.40 9.89 13.60
CA SER A 158 -3.24 10.76 13.40
C SER A 158 -2.82 11.43 14.71
N SER A 159 -3.76 11.93 15.51
CA SER A 159 -3.46 12.52 16.82
C SER A 159 -2.81 11.52 17.78
N GLN A 160 -3.37 10.31 17.91
CA GLN A 160 -2.79 9.25 18.75
C GLN A 160 -1.39 8.84 18.29
N ILE A 161 -1.16 8.78 16.97
CA ILE A 161 0.14 8.45 16.41
C ILE A 161 1.17 9.56 16.69
N ILE A 162 0.81 10.82 16.48
CA ILE A 162 1.69 11.96 16.73
C ILE A 162 2.13 12.00 18.19
N GLU A 163 1.23 11.73 19.15
CA GLU A 163 1.59 11.64 20.57
C GLU A 163 2.65 10.55 20.82
N LYS A 164 2.51 9.37 20.22
CA LYS A 164 3.49 8.28 20.34
C LYS A 164 4.81 8.60 19.66
N LEU A 165 4.78 9.27 18.51
CA LEU A 165 5.97 9.73 17.83
C LEU A 165 6.73 10.79 18.64
N LYS A 166 6.02 11.71 19.30
CA LYS A 166 6.65 12.67 20.22
C LYS A 166 7.29 11.95 21.41
N GLN A 167 6.62 10.95 22.00
CA GLN A 167 7.23 10.11 23.05
C GLN A 167 8.51 9.43 22.57
N TRP A 168 8.51 8.87 21.35
CA TRP A 168 9.71 8.33 20.71
C TRP A 168 10.79 9.40 20.48
N ALA A 169 10.44 10.62 20.09
CA ALA A 169 11.38 11.72 19.93
C ALA A 169 12.04 12.12 21.26
N TYR A 170 11.28 12.25 22.34
CA TYR A 170 11.82 12.62 23.65
C TYR A 170 12.70 11.54 24.28
N ALA A 171 12.46 10.27 23.94
CA ALA A 171 13.27 9.12 24.36
C ALA A 171 14.64 9.02 23.67
N ALA A 172 14.99 9.95 22.77
CA ALA A 172 16.31 9.99 22.15
C ALA A 172 17.44 10.24 23.16
N ASP A 173 18.61 9.66 22.91
CA ASP A 173 19.78 9.71 23.81
C ASP A 173 20.44 11.10 23.84
N SER A 174 20.18 11.93 22.84
CA SER A 174 20.73 13.29 22.72
C SER A 174 19.68 14.32 22.32
N SER A 175 19.91 15.58 22.71
CA SER A 175 19.07 16.71 22.28
C SER A 175 19.08 16.90 20.77
N VAL A 176 20.23 16.66 20.12
CA VAL A 176 20.37 16.75 18.66
C VAL A 176 19.50 15.72 17.95
N GLU A 177 19.51 14.47 18.42
CA GLU A 177 18.65 13.42 17.85
C GLU A 177 17.17 13.70 18.10
N ARG A 178 16.81 14.16 19.31
CA ARG A 178 15.45 14.60 19.63
C ARG A 178 14.97 15.67 18.65
N THR A 179 15.77 16.72 18.42
CA THR A 179 15.43 17.79 17.47
C THR A 179 15.23 17.24 16.07
N LYS A 180 16.11 16.36 15.57
CA LYS A 180 15.94 15.72 14.25
C LYS A 180 14.65 14.89 14.15
N ARG A 181 14.31 14.14 15.19
CA ARG A 181 13.06 13.36 15.25
C ARG A 181 11.83 14.29 15.23
N LEU A 182 11.85 15.38 16.01
CA LEU A 182 10.78 16.38 16.01
C LEU A 182 10.63 17.09 14.66
N GLN A 183 11.73 17.49 14.01
CA GLN A 183 11.71 18.07 12.66
C GLN A 183 11.00 17.16 11.66
N ARG A 184 11.37 15.87 11.66
CA ARG A 184 10.75 14.87 10.80
C ARG A 184 9.25 14.74 11.10
N ILE A 185 8.86 14.69 12.37
CA ILE A 185 7.45 14.62 12.78
C ILE A 185 6.67 15.80 12.22
N TYR A 186 7.13 17.04 12.47
CA TYR A 186 6.44 18.23 12.00
C TYR A 186 6.31 18.25 10.46
N LEU A 187 7.40 17.99 9.75
CA LEU A 187 7.43 17.99 8.28
C LEU A 187 6.55 16.89 7.64
N CYS A 188 6.50 15.70 8.24
CA CYS A 188 5.79 14.57 7.65
C CYS A 188 4.29 14.56 8.00
N TRP A 189 3.92 15.08 9.17
CA TRP A 189 2.57 14.96 9.70
C TRP A 189 1.75 16.22 9.55
N GLY A 190 2.37 17.40 9.39
CA GLY A 190 1.65 18.67 9.37
C GLY A 190 0.78 18.90 10.61
N GLY A 191 0.30 20.11 10.80
CA GLY A 191 -0.56 20.42 11.94
C GLY A 191 -0.36 21.82 12.49
N ASP A 192 -1.21 22.14 13.46
CA ASP A 192 -1.05 23.33 14.27
C ASP A 192 -0.04 23.05 15.39
N TRP A 193 1.20 23.45 15.13
CA TRP A 193 2.31 23.29 16.06
C TRP A 193 2.55 24.53 16.91
N GLU A 194 1.72 25.58 16.80
CA GLU A 194 1.97 26.86 17.48
C GLU A 194 1.97 26.74 19.01
N GLU A 195 1.19 25.80 19.53
CA GLU A 195 1.09 25.51 20.96
C GLU A 195 2.19 24.55 21.45
N ASP A 196 2.96 23.93 20.55
CA ASP A 196 4.05 23.03 20.91
C ASP A 196 5.30 23.84 21.30
N SER A 197 5.74 23.66 22.55
CA SER A 197 6.89 24.39 23.12
C SER A 197 8.19 24.17 22.35
N ASP A 198 8.36 23.00 21.73
CA ASP A 198 9.58 22.67 21.00
C ASP A 198 9.56 23.18 19.56
N PHE A 199 8.39 23.52 19.01
CA PHE A 199 8.23 23.90 17.60
C PHE A 199 9.12 25.09 17.22
N ARG A 200 9.13 26.15 18.03
CA ARG A 200 9.97 27.33 17.76
C ARG A 200 11.46 26.99 17.74
N GLN A 201 11.92 26.19 18.70
CA GLN A 201 13.32 25.80 18.76
C GLN A 201 13.70 24.95 17.53
N VAL A 202 12.81 24.04 17.16
CA VAL A 202 12.99 23.07 16.08
C VAL A 202 13.06 23.74 14.69
N ILE A 203 12.26 24.78 14.44
CA ILE A 203 12.26 25.49 13.14
C ILE A 203 13.32 26.58 13.04
N THR A 204 13.89 27.04 14.16
CA THR A 204 14.90 28.12 14.15
C THR A 204 16.33 27.65 13.84
N SER A 205 16.57 26.34 13.76
CA SER A 205 17.91 25.79 13.50
C SER A 205 18.29 25.74 12.01
N GLU A 206 17.35 25.96 11.10
CA GLU A 206 17.63 26.17 9.67
C GLU A 206 17.15 27.58 9.31
N GLU A 207 18.09 28.40 8.85
CA GLU A 207 17.97 29.78 8.37
C GLU A 207 16.57 30.45 8.40
N GLY A 208 16.37 31.31 9.40
CA GLY A 208 15.56 32.51 9.24
C GLY A 208 14.07 32.39 9.59
N ARG A 209 13.57 33.45 10.22
CA ARG A 209 12.16 33.69 10.57
C ARG A 209 11.31 33.94 9.31
N SER A 210 11.25 32.99 8.38
CA SER A 210 10.43 33.09 7.18
C SER A 210 9.06 32.46 7.42
N SER A 211 7.99 33.15 7.00
CA SER A 211 6.63 32.60 6.94
C SER A 211 6.59 31.29 6.14
N SER A 212 7.47 31.14 5.15
CA SER A 212 7.59 29.94 4.31
C SER A 212 8.01 28.69 5.08
N ALA A 213 8.90 28.81 6.07
CA ALA A 213 9.33 27.67 6.88
C ALA A 213 8.16 27.19 7.75
N LYS A 214 7.42 28.12 8.36
CA LYS A 214 6.24 27.78 9.15
C LYS A 214 5.19 27.05 8.31
N GLU A 215 4.89 27.55 7.11
CA GLU A 215 3.97 26.88 6.18
C GLU A 215 4.43 25.46 5.83
N MET A 216 5.71 25.29 5.53
CA MET A 216 6.31 23.99 5.19
C MET A 216 6.11 22.94 6.31
N PHE A 217 6.26 23.31 7.58
CA PHE A 217 6.11 22.37 8.70
C PHE A 217 4.66 22.15 9.13
N SER A 218 3.75 23.09 8.85
CA SER A 218 2.34 22.96 9.23
C SER A 218 1.47 22.30 8.16
N GLN A 219 1.93 22.24 6.91
CA GLN A 219 1.16 21.67 5.81
C GLN A 219 1.19 20.14 5.79
N TRP A 220 0.02 19.52 5.61
CA TRP A 220 -0.07 18.11 5.24
C TRP A 220 0.31 17.91 3.77
N VAL A 221 1.38 17.15 3.52
CA VAL A 221 1.81 16.76 2.18
C VAL A 221 1.38 15.32 1.92
N ALA A 222 0.45 15.13 0.98
CA ALA A 222 -0.13 13.83 0.68
C ALA A 222 0.92 12.82 0.18
N GLU A 223 1.97 13.29 -0.49
CA GLU A 223 3.06 12.47 -1.04
C GLU A 223 3.95 11.82 0.03
N HIS A 224 3.95 12.31 1.27
CA HIS A 224 4.81 11.81 2.35
C HIS A 224 4.35 10.46 2.96
N ALA A 225 3.47 9.70 2.29
CA ALA A 225 2.94 8.44 2.79
C ALA A 225 4.04 7.42 3.16
N LEU A 226 5.05 7.25 2.30
CA LEU A 226 6.22 6.41 2.58
C LEU A 226 7.04 6.94 3.76
N LEU A 227 7.30 8.25 3.83
CA LEU A 227 8.05 8.85 4.93
C LEU A 227 7.36 8.64 6.28
N ARG A 228 6.02 8.79 6.31
CA ARG A 228 5.22 8.49 7.50
C ARG A 228 5.30 7.00 7.85
N TYR A 229 5.13 6.10 6.89
CA TYR A 229 5.26 4.65 7.13
C TYR A 229 6.63 4.28 7.71
N GLU A 230 7.72 4.76 7.11
CA GLU A 230 9.08 4.46 7.57
C GLU A 230 9.35 5.02 8.97
N MET A 231 8.83 6.22 9.27
CA MET A 231 8.93 6.80 10.60
C MET A 231 8.18 5.98 11.66
N LEU A 232 6.98 5.48 11.34
CA LEU A 232 6.24 4.60 12.24
C LEU A 232 6.96 3.26 12.47
N TYR A 233 7.59 2.72 11.42
CA TYR A 233 8.38 1.50 11.52
C TYR A 233 9.62 1.72 12.41
N GLU A 234 10.37 2.79 12.18
CA GLU A 234 11.55 3.17 12.96
C GLU A 234 11.21 3.41 14.44
N ALA A 235 10.07 4.07 14.70
CA ALA A 235 9.56 4.30 16.05
C ALA A 235 9.00 3.04 16.72
N GLY A 236 8.94 1.90 16.01
CA GLY A 236 8.40 0.65 16.52
C GLY A 236 6.88 0.68 16.74
N LEU A 237 6.16 1.56 16.05
CA LEU A 237 4.71 1.76 16.17
C LEU A 237 3.92 0.86 15.21
N ILE A 238 4.58 0.32 14.19
CA ILE A 238 4.00 -0.68 13.28
C ILE A 238 4.99 -1.83 13.07
N PRO A 239 4.49 -3.06 12.82
CA PRO A 239 5.35 -4.17 12.42
C PRO A 239 5.56 -4.15 10.90
N GLU A 240 6.74 -4.59 10.44
CA GLU A 240 6.99 -4.81 9.00
C GLU A 240 6.10 -5.95 8.48
N SER A 241 6.02 -7.06 9.24
CA SER A 241 5.16 -8.22 8.98
C SER A 241 4.42 -8.72 10.23
N PRO A 242 3.32 -9.49 10.12
CA PRO A 242 2.58 -10.03 11.27
C PRO A 242 3.43 -10.78 12.30
N PHE A 243 4.55 -11.38 11.87
CA PHE A 243 5.44 -12.15 12.74
C PHE A 243 6.62 -11.31 13.27
N TYR A 244 6.81 -10.09 12.77
CA TYR A 244 7.88 -9.22 13.22
C TYR A 244 7.52 -8.56 14.56
N ASN A 245 8.11 -9.09 15.64
CA ASN A 245 8.18 -8.50 16.98
C ASN A 245 6.86 -7.85 17.49
N ALA A 246 5.72 -8.46 17.16
CA ALA A 246 4.39 -7.93 17.47
C ALA A 246 4.14 -7.78 18.99
N ILE A 247 4.96 -8.42 19.82
CA ILE A 247 4.92 -8.36 21.28
C ILE A 247 5.22 -6.95 21.81
N ARG A 248 5.96 -6.13 21.06
CA ARG A 248 6.29 -4.74 21.47
C ARG A 248 5.18 -3.73 21.19
N LEU A 249 4.14 -4.11 20.44
CA LEU A 249 3.09 -3.19 20.03
C LEU A 249 1.98 -3.05 21.09
N PRO A 250 1.40 -1.86 21.29
CA PRO A 250 0.26 -1.65 22.18
C PRO A 250 -0.95 -2.52 21.78
N LYS A 251 -1.76 -3.03 22.73
CA LYS A 251 -2.85 -3.99 22.43
C LYS A 251 -3.83 -3.56 21.32
N ASN A 252 -4.08 -2.27 21.15
CA ASN A 252 -5.02 -1.70 20.16
C ASN A 252 -4.32 -1.13 18.91
N TRP A 253 -3.04 -1.45 18.67
CA TRP A 253 -2.25 -0.86 17.59
C TRP A 253 -2.90 -1.01 16.20
N GLN A 254 -3.55 -2.14 15.91
CA GLN A 254 -4.19 -2.40 14.62
C GLN A 254 -5.36 -1.46 14.31
N GLN A 255 -6.08 -1.01 15.35
CA GLN A 255 -7.20 -0.07 15.17
C GLN A 255 -6.68 1.31 14.76
N VAL A 256 -5.49 1.68 15.26
CA VAL A 256 -4.88 2.99 15.04
C VAL A 256 -4.02 3.01 13.77
N THR A 257 -3.35 1.90 13.46
CA THR A 257 -2.29 1.82 12.44
C THR A 257 -2.54 0.74 11.38
N GLY A 258 -3.75 0.18 11.32
CA GLY A 258 -4.18 -0.69 10.22
C GLY A 258 -3.66 -2.12 10.26
N GLU A 259 -4.16 -2.91 9.31
CA GLU A 259 -3.83 -4.34 9.20
C GLU A 259 -2.37 -4.54 8.72
N PRO A 260 -1.60 -5.50 9.31
CA PRO A 260 -0.29 -5.88 8.79
C PRO A 260 -0.41 -6.75 7.52
N MET A 261 0.62 -6.72 6.67
CA MET A 261 0.78 -7.64 5.53
C MET A 261 2.07 -8.44 5.71
N TYR A 262 2.14 -9.63 5.13
CA TYR A 262 3.37 -10.42 5.14
C TYR A 262 4.50 -9.74 4.36
N TYR A 263 5.73 -10.11 4.72
CA TYR A 263 6.96 -9.47 4.23
C TYR A 263 6.93 -7.96 4.51
N ASP A 264 7.42 -7.16 3.59
CA ASP A 264 7.43 -5.70 3.59
C ASP A 264 6.40 -5.13 2.59
N HIS A 265 5.35 -5.88 2.28
CA HIS A 265 4.35 -5.49 1.29
C HIS A 265 3.64 -4.17 1.63
N ARG A 266 3.45 -3.85 2.93
CA ARG A 266 2.96 -2.51 3.32
C ARG A 266 3.93 -1.41 2.88
N ARG A 267 5.24 -1.59 3.03
CA ARG A 267 6.23 -0.63 2.51
C ARG A 267 6.06 -0.43 1.01
N VAL A 268 5.87 -1.52 0.27
CA VAL A 268 5.64 -1.47 -1.19
C VAL A 268 4.38 -0.67 -1.54
N ILE A 269 3.28 -0.86 -0.81
CA ILE A 269 2.05 -0.05 -1.00
C ILE A 269 2.32 1.42 -0.65
N ALA A 270 3.00 1.71 0.47
CA ALA A 270 3.32 3.08 0.87
C ALA A 270 4.16 3.81 -0.20
N THR A 271 5.14 3.11 -0.80
CA THR A 271 5.89 3.60 -1.95
C THR A 271 4.98 3.88 -3.15
N ALA A 272 4.05 2.97 -3.47
CA ALA A 272 3.09 3.16 -4.55
C ALA A 272 2.16 4.36 -4.32
N ILE A 273 1.66 4.55 -3.09
CA ILE A 273 0.82 5.70 -2.69
C ILE A 273 1.58 7.00 -2.88
N SER A 274 2.80 7.11 -2.32
CA SER A 274 3.66 8.29 -2.49
C SER A 274 3.89 8.59 -3.97
N ARG A 275 4.23 7.57 -4.76
CA ARG A 275 4.51 7.73 -6.19
C ARG A 275 3.27 8.14 -6.98
N LEU A 276 2.11 7.56 -6.70
CA LEU A 276 0.86 7.89 -7.35
C LEU A 276 0.44 9.32 -7.02
N ARG A 277 0.45 9.69 -5.74
CA ARG A 277 0.07 11.05 -5.29
C ARG A 277 0.95 12.13 -5.92
N ALA A 278 2.26 11.91 -5.98
CA ALA A 278 3.18 12.83 -6.67
C ALA A 278 2.93 12.95 -8.18
N LYS A 279 2.36 11.91 -8.81
CA LYS A 279 2.12 11.89 -10.25
C LYS A 279 0.76 12.45 -10.65
N ILE A 280 -0.29 12.21 -9.87
CA ILE A 280 -1.65 12.67 -10.21
C ILE A 280 -1.78 14.19 -10.17
N GLU A 281 -0.89 14.88 -9.45
CA GLU A 281 -0.85 16.34 -9.42
C GLU A 281 -0.44 16.94 -10.78
N TYR A 282 0.46 16.28 -11.51
CA TYR A 282 1.05 16.82 -12.74
C TYR A 282 0.71 16.03 -14.00
N ARG A 283 0.10 14.85 -13.87
CA ARG A 283 -0.28 13.99 -15.00
C ARG A 283 -1.73 13.51 -14.86
N PRO A 284 -2.46 13.40 -15.97
CA PRO A 284 -3.86 12.97 -15.98
C PRO A 284 -4.01 11.44 -15.83
N LEU A 285 -3.24 10.82 -14.91
CA LEU A 285 -3.27 9.36 -14.67
C LEU A 285 -4.60 8.89 -14.11
N ILE A 286 -5.34 9.78 -13.44
CA ILE A 286 -6.66 9.48 -12.87
C ILE A 286 -7.64 8.93 -13.92
N PHE A 287 -7.59 9.39 -15.17
CA PHE A 287 -8.51 8.93 -16.21
C PHE A 287 -8.35 7.44 -16.55
N GLY A 288 -7.15 6.86 -16.34
CA GLY A 288 -6.95 5.41 -16.48
C GLY A 288 -7.63 4.58 -15.40
N LEU A 289 -8.05 5.21 -14.30
CA LEU A 289 -8.75 4.58 -13.17
C LEU A 289 -10.27 4.82 -13.21
N MET A 290 -10.74 5.75 -14.04
CA MET A 290 -12.15 6.10 -14.18
C MET A 290 -12.82 5.25 -15.27
N PRO A 291 -14.15 5.02 -15.20
CA PRO A 291 -14.91 4.43 -16.30
C PRO A 291 -14.87 5.31 -17.56
N GLU A 292 -15.33 4.80 -18.70
CA GLU A 292 -15.37 5.58 -19.97
C GLU A 292 -16.19 6.87 -19.84
N GLU A 293 -17.27 6.84 -19.07
CA GLU A 293 -18.10 8.00 -18.74
C GLU A 293 -18.14 8.22 -17.23
N PHE A 294 -17.83 9.45 -16.80
CA PHE A 294 -17.91 9.85 -15.41
C PHE A 294 -18.35 11.30 -15.28
N THR A 295 -18.99 11.59 -14.16
CA THR A 295 -19.34 12.96 -13.76
C THR A 295 -18.13 13.67 -13.15
N LEU A 296 -18.14 15.01 -13.19
CA LEU A 296 -17.12 15.82 -12.52
C LEU A 296 -17.08 15.58 -11.00
N LEU A 297 -18.23 15.25 -10.39
CA LEU A 297 -18.30 14.89 -8.97
C LEU A 297 -17.56 13.58 -8.70
N GLN A 298 -17.76 12.55 -9.53
CA GLN A 298 -17.04 11.28 -9.40
C GLN A 298 -15.54 11.48 -9.59
N LEU A 299 -15.12 12.35 -10.53
CA LEU A 299 -13.70 12.68 -10.70
C LEU A 299 -13.14 13.33 -9.44
N GLN A 300 -13.84 14.33 -8.87
CA GLN A 300 -13.42 14.99 -7.63
C GLN A 300 -13.28 13.97 -6.49
N GLN A 301 -14.31 13.16 -6.26
CA GLN A 301 -14.33 12.14 -5.20
C GLN A 301 -13.22 11.10 -5.38
N SER A 302 -12.89 10.76 -6.63
CA SER A 302 -11.82 9.82 -6.95
C SER A 302 -10.43 10.41 -6.66
N VAL A 303 -10.22 11.69 -6.96
CA VAL A 303 -8.96 12.38 -6.60
C VAL A 303 -8.84 12.53 -5.08
N GLU A 304 -9.92 12.90 -4.39
CA GLU A 304 -9.98 12.96 -2.92
C GLU A 304 -9.67 11.57 -2.31
N ALA A 305 -10.26 10.51 -2.86
CA ALA A 305 -10.00 9.14 -2.39
C ALA A 305 -8.54 8.72 -2.55
N LEU A 306 -7.88 9.12 -3.65
CA LEU A 306 -6.45 8.84 -3.87
C LEU A 306 -5.54 9.71 -2.98
N SER A 307 -5.84 11.00 -2.85
CA SER A 307 -5.00 11.96 -2.10
C SER A 307 -5.19 11.82 -0.59
N GLY A 308 -6.34 11.32 -0.16
CA GLY A 308 -6.75 11.24 1.24
C GLY A 308 -7.15 12.59 1.82
N VAL A 309 -7.19 13.67 1.04
CA VAL A 309 -7.52 15.02 1.51
C VAL A 309 -8.68 15.63 0.71
N PRO A 310 -9.55 16.44 1.35
CA PRO A 310 -10.64 17.10 0.65
C PRO A 310 -10.11 18.14 -0.34
N LEU A 311 -10.69 18.21 -1.53
CA LEU A 311 -10.33 19.18 -2.54
C LEU A 311 -11.22 20.42 -2.47
N HIS A 312 -10.62 21.58 -2.72
CA HIS A 312 -11.38 22.81 -2.84
C HIS A 312 -12.18 22.84 -4.16
N LYS A 313 -13.51 22.79 -4.06
CA LYS A 313 -14.45 22.67 -5.21
C LYS A 313 -14.22 23.68 -6.32
N GLN A 314 -13.81 24.92 -6.01
CA GLN A 314 -13.60 25.96 -7.03
C GLN A 314 -12.27 25.80 -7.78
N ASN A 315 -11.23 25.26 -7.14
CA ASN A 315 -9.92 25.06 -7.78
C ASN A 315 -9.97 23.84 -8.70
N PHE A 316 -10.76 22.83 -8.34
CA PHE A 316 -10.89 21.60 -9.12
C PHE A 316 -11.67 21.76 -10.44
N ARG A 317 -12.58 22.74 -10.53
CA ARG A 317 -13.41 22.98 -11.72
C ARG A 317 -12.76 23.87 -12.78
N ARG A 318 -11.68 24.54 -12.42
CA ARG A 318 -10.92 25.44 -13.32
C ARG A 318 -9.94 24.63 -14.14
#